data_AF-A0A969XU15-F1
#
_entry.id   AF-A0A969XU15-F1
#
_cell.length_a   1.000
_cell.length_b   1.000
_cell.length_c   1.000
_cell.angle_alpha   90.00
_cell.angle_beta   90.00
_cell.angle_gamma   90.00
#
_symmetry.space_group_name_H-M   'P 1'
#
loop_
_entity.id
_entity.type
_entity.pdbx_description
1 polymer ?
#
loop_
_entity_poly.entity_id
_entity_poly.type
_entity_poly.pdbx_seq_one_letter_code
_entity_poly.pdbx_strand_id
1 'polypeptide(L)'
;MGLLIGKGLLDVAAHLLFVAGLGLAIALWGRGIRHSRRGDLLFGPALLAALCGAVYVRAPSHACGMVGTMVIVFGLATVLLSVMAGPDTLLKRQDVLALGAGGVVVGVFLGLLL
;
A
#
# COMPACT_ATOMS: atom_id res chain seq x y z
N MET A 1 27.09 0.15 24.10
CA MET A 1 26.95 0.94 22.85
C MET A 1 26.67 0.08 21.61
N GLY A 2 27.32 -1.08 21.41
CA GLY A 2 27.09 -1.93 20.21
C GLY A 2 25.66 -2.48 20.04
N LEU A 3 24.92 -2.74 21.12
CA LEU A 3 23.55 -3.28 21.06
C LEU A 3 22.49 -2.24 20.60
N LEU A 4 22.73 -0.95 20.85
CA LEU A 4 21.86 0.15 20.42
C LEU A 4 22.03 0.45 18.93
N ILE A 5 23.26 0.35 18.42
CA ILE A 5 23.56 0.47 16.99
C ILE A 5 22.92 -0.69 16.21
N GLY A 6 23.01 -1.92 16.73
CA GLY A 6 22.38 -3.09 16.12
C GLY A 6 20.85 -3.01 16.03
N LYS A 7 20.17 -2.52 17.08
CA LYS A 7 18.71 -2.31 17.05
C LYS A 7 18.30 -1.21 16.07
N GLY A 8 19.00 -0.07 16.08
CA GLY A 8 18.73 1.02 15.15
C GLY A 8 18.91 0.60 13.69
N LEU A 9 19.94 -0.19 13.37
CA LEU A 9 20.17 -0.70 12.03
C LEU A 9 19.06 -1.65 11.57
N LEU A 10 18.58 -2.52 12.47
CA LEU A 10 17.50 -3.47 12.20
C LEU A 10 16.15 -2.77 11.97
N ASP A 11 15.88 -1.70 12.70
CA ASP A 11 14.66 -0.91 12.53
C ASP A 11 14.70 -0.11 11.22
N VAL A 12 15.84 0.45 10.84
CA VAL A 12 16.01 1.11 9.53
C VAL A 12 15.85 0.10 8.40
N ALA A 13 16.45 -1.08 8.50
CA ALA A 13 16.31 -2.14 7.50
C ALA A 13 14.85 -2.61 7.36
N ALA A 14 14.14 -2.73 8.49
CA ALA A 14 12.71 -3.06 8.49
C ALA A 14 11.88 -1.96 7.81
N HIS A 15 12.13 -0.69 8.10
CA HIS A 15 11.45 0.43 7.44
C HIS A 15 11.71 0.45 5.94
N LEU A 16 12.97 0.23 5.51
CA LEU A 16 13.31 0.16 4.09
C LEU A 16 12.60 -1.01 3.39
N LEU A 17 12.53 -2.18 4.02
CA LEU A 17 11.77 -3.32 3.49
C LEU A 17 10.27 -3.02 3.40
N PHE A 18 9.69 -2.33 4.38
CA PHE A 18 8.30 -1.90 4.33
C PHE A 18 8.03 -0.92 3.19
N VAL A 19 8.87 0.10 3.03
CA VAL A 19 8.76 1.08 1.95
C VAL A 19 8.96 0.42 0.59
N ALA A 20 9.95 -0.45 0.46
CA ALA A 20 10.20 -1.22 -0.76
C ALA A 20 9.01 -2.13 -1.09
N GLY A 21 8.44 -2.81 -0.09
CA GLY A 21 7.25 -3.64 -0.24
C GLY A 21 6.04 -2.83 -0.71
N LEU A 22 5.77 -1.68 -0.09
CA LEU A 22 4.68 -0.80 -0.49
C LEU A 22 4.89 -0.27 -1.92
N GLY A 23 6.12 0.13 -2.26
CA GLY A 23 6.49 0.52 -3.62
C GLY A 23 6.27 -0.60 -4.64
N LEU A 24 6.62 -1.84 -4.29
CA LEU A 24 6.39 -3.01 -5.12
C LEU A 24 4.88 -3.28 -5.31
N ALA A 25 4.07 -3.16 -4.25
CA ALA A 25 2.62 -3.31 -4.32
C ALA A 25 2.01 -2.32 -5.32
N ILE A 26 2.41 -1.05 -5.24
CA ILE A 26 1.96 0.02 -6.13
C ILE A 26 2.44 -0.23 -7.56
N ALA A 27 3.69 -0.66 -7.74
CA ALA A 27 4.25 -0.93 -9.06
C ALA A 27 3.55 -2.11 -9.76
N LEU A 28 3.28 -3.20 -9.03
CA LEU A 28 2.53 -4.35 -9.55
C LEU A 28 1.10 -3.96 -9.88
N TRP A 29 0.41 -3.26 -8.96
CA TRP A 29 -0.93 -2.76 -9.19
C TRP A 29 -1.01 -1.84 -10.42
N GLY A 30 -0.10 -0.86 -10.52
CA GLY A 30 -0.03 0.06 -11.64
C GLY A 30 0.33 -0.61 -12.96
N ARG A 31 1.19 -1.64 -12.94
CA ARG A 31 1.47 -2.48 -14.11
C ARG A 31 0.22 -3.26 -14.53
N GLY A 32 -0.53 -3.81 -13.58
CA GLY A 32 -1.79 -4.50 -13.79
C GLY A 32 -2.86 -3.60 -14.42
N ILE A 33 -2.97 -2.36 -13.95
CA ILE A 33 -3.87 -1.34 -14.52
C ILE A 33 -3.44 -0.99 -15.95
N ARG A 34 -2.15 -0.69 -16.19
CA ARG A 34 -1.66 -0.22 -17.50
C ARG A 34 -1.62 -1.30 -18.58
N HIS A 35 -1.27 -2.53 -18.23
CA HIS A 35 -1.07 -3.61 -19.20
C HIS A 35 -2.19 -4.66 -19.18
N SER A 36 -3.28 -4.42 -18.44
CA SER A 36 -4.40 -5.37 -18.32
C SER A 36 -3.97 -6.79 -17.91
N ARG A 37 -2.92 -6.93 -17.11
CA ARG A 37 -2.51 -8.24 -16.56
C ARG A 37 -3.28 -8.52 -15.27
N ARG A 38 -4.29 -9.38 -15.37
CA ARG A 38 -5.12 -9.80 -14.22
C ARG A 38 -4.31 -10.32 -13.02
N GLY A 39 -3.19 -11.00 -13.27
CA GLY A 39 -2.30 -11.47 -12.20
C GLY A 39 -1.74 -10.32 -11.37
N ASP A 40 -1.10 -9.35 -12.02
CA ASP A 40 -0.48 -8.19 -11.36
C ASP A 40 -1.50 -7.33 -10.60
N LEU A 41 -2.74 -7.30 -11.10
CA LEU A 41 -3.86 -6.63 -10.46
C LEU A 41 -4.22 -7.26 -9.10
N LEU A 42 -4.12 -8.58 -8.95
CA LEU A 42 -4.39 -9.25 -7.66
C LEU A 42 -3.16 -9.19 -6.73
N PHE A 43 -1.95 -9.21 -7.30
CA PHE A 43 -0.72 -9.19 -6.50
C PHE A 43 -0.51 -7.89 -5.73
N GLY A 44 -0.87 -6.73 -6.28
CA GLY A 44 -0.72 -5.44 -5.59
C GLY A 44 -1.47 -5.37 -4.25
N PRO A 45 -2.81 -5.52 -4.24
CA PRO A 45 -3.62 -5.52 -3.02
C PRO A 45 -3.28 -6.67 -2.08
N ALA A 46 -2.94 -7.85 -2.61
CA ALA A 46 -2.51 -8.97 -1.79
C ALA A 46 -1.20 -8.68 -1.03
N LEU A 47 -0.23 -8.03 -1.70
CA LEU A 47 1.02 -7.61 -1.07
C LEU A 47 0.77 -6.53 0.00
N LEU A 48 -0.11 -5.57 -0.29
CA LEU A 48 -0.53 -4.56 0.69
C LEU A 48 -1.16 -5.21 1.92
N ALA A 49 -2.08 -6.17 1.73
CA ALA A 49 -2.72 -6.89 2.82
C ALA A 49 -1.70 -7.68 3.67
N ALA A 50 -0.73 -8.33 3.03
CA ALA A 50 0.35 -9.03 3.72
C ALA A 50 1.23 -8.07 4.55
N LEU A 51 1.55 -6.88 4.02
CA LEU A 51 2.27 -5.84 4.76
C LEU A 51 1.46 -5.33 5.94
N CYS A 52 0.16 -5.07 5.76
CA CYS A 52 -0.72 -4.65 6.83
C CYS A 52 -0.82 -5.71 7.94
N GLY A 53 -0.93 -6.99 7.58
CA GLY A 53 -0.89 -8.11 8.52
C GLY A 53 0.42 -8.19 9.30
N ALA A 54 1.56 -8.01 8.62
CA ALA A 54 2.87 -7.98 9.26
C ALA A 54 3.01 -6.82 10.27
N VAL A 55 2.50 -5.63 9.95
CA VAL A 55 2.45 -4.49 10.87
C VAL A 55 1.58 -4.80 12.08
N TYR A 56 0.40 -5.37 11.84
CA TYR A 56 -0.54 -5.72 12.91
C TYR A 56 0.05 -6.72 13.91
N VAL A 57 0.74 -7.75 13.42
CA VAL A 57 1.42 -8.75 14.26
C VAL A 57 2.59 -8.15 15.05
N ARG A 58 3.34 -7.21 14.45
CA ARG A 58 4.57 -6.68 15.05
C ARG A 58 4.32 -5.59 16.09
N ALA A 59 3.33 -4.73 15.88
CA ALA A 59 3.09 -3.56 16.73
C ALA A 59 1.60 -3.21 16.82
N PRO A 60 0.78 -4.03 17.51
CA PRO A 60 -0.68 -3.86 17.54
C PRO A 60 -1.13 -2.52 18.11
N SER A 61 -0.36 -1.92 19.03
CA SER A 61 -0.67 -0.62 19.66
C SER A 61 -0.61 0.58 18.71
N HIS A 62 0.11 0.47 17.59
CA HIS A 62 0.22 1.53 16.57
C HIS A 62 -0.18 1.03 15.18
N ALA A 63 -0.69 -0.19 15.09
CA ALA A 63 -0.98 -0.85 13.83
C ALA A 63 -2.05 -0.09 13.04
N CYS A 64 -3.10 0.41 13.67
CA CYS A 64 -4.17 1.15 12.99
C CYS A 64 -3.66 2.39 12.24
N GLY A 65 -2.73 3.15 12.83
CA GLY A 65 -2.14 4.33 12.20
C GLY A 65 -1.18 4.00 11.05
N MET A 66 -0.33 2.99 11.23
CA MET A 66 0.59 2.54 10.17
C MET A 66 -0.15 1.86 9.02
N VAL A 67 -1.15 1.03 9.32
CA VAL A 67 -2.03 0.41 8.30
C VAL A 67 -2.83 1.50 7.60
N GLY A 68 -3.40 2.45 8.34
CA GLY A 68 -4.13 3.59 7.78
C GLY A 68 -3.28 4.38 6.78
N THR A 69 -2.05 4.74 7.15
CA THR A 69 -1.12 5.44 6.24
C THR A 69 -0.76 4.61 5.01
N MET A 70 -0.49 3.31 5.16
CA MET A 70 -0.22 2.41 4.02
C MET A 70 -1.40 2.36 3.04
N VAL A 71 -2.62 2.25 3.56
CA VAL A 71 -3.85 2.20 2.76
C VAL A 71 -4.12 3.54 2.09
N ILE A 72 -3.89 4.68 2.76
CA ILE A 72 -3.99 6.02 2.16
C ILE A 72 -3.01 6.17 1.00
N VAL A 73 -1.73 5.80 1.19
CA VAL A 73 -0.70 5.93 0.16
C VAL A 73 -1.04 5.06 -1.05
N PHE A 74 -1.49 3.82 -0.82
CA PHE A 74 -1.93 2.95 -1.90
C PHE A 74 -3.17 3.48 -2.62
N GLY A 75 -4.14 4.04 -1.89
CA GLY A 75 -5.33 4.68 -2.45
C GLY A 75 -5.00 5.90 -3.31
N LEU A 76 -4.15 6.81 -2.82
CA LEU A 76 -3.64 7.96 -3.56
C LEU A 76 -2.89 7.53 -4.82
N ALA A 77 -2.01 6.54 -4.71
CA ALA A 77 -1.29 6.00 -5.86
C ALA A 77 -2.26 5.42 -6.89
N THR A 78 -3.32 4.73 -6.44
CA THR A 78 -4.37 4.19 -7.31
C THR A 78 -5.12 5.31 -8.05
N VAL A 79 -5.48 6.40 -7.37
CA VAL A 79 -6.08 7.58 -8.01
C VAL A 79 -5.14 8.18 -9.05
N LEU A 80 -3.86 8.40 -8.71
CA LEU A 80 -2.87 8.95 -9.64
C LEU A 80 -2.67 8.05 -10.86
N LEU A 81 -2.59 6.74 -10.66
CA LEU A 81 -2.46 5.76 -11.73
C LEU A 81 -3.68 5.74 -12.64
N SER A 82 -4.89 5.96 -12.09
CA SER A 82 -6.13 6.06 -12.88
C SER A 82 -6.18 7.31 -13.77
N VAL A 83 -5.49 8.39 -13.39
CA VAL A 83 -5.36 9.60 -14.22
C VAL A 83 -4.42 9.33 -15.40
N MET A 84 -3.39 8.50 -15.20
CA MET A 84 -2.41 8.14 -16.22
C MET A 84 -2.80 6.91 -17.06
N ALA A 85 -3.90 6.24 -16.74
CA ALA A 85 -4.37 5.05 -17.44
C ALA A 85 -5.00 5.44 -18.79
N GLY A 86 -4.56 4.77 -19.87
CA GLY A 86 -5.13 4.94 -21.20
C GLY A 86 -6.57 4.40 -21.32
N PRO A 87 -7.27 4.72 -22.42
CA PRO A 87 -8.66 4.33 -22.63
C PRO A 87 -8.92 2.81 -22.68
N ASP A 88 -7.90 1.99 -22.94
CA ASP A 88 -8.00 0.52 -23.12
C ASP A 88 -7.71 -0.30 -21.86
N THR A 89 -7.98 0.26 -20.67
CA THR A 89 -7.70 -0.43 -19.40
C THR A 89 -8.80 -1.43 -19.01
N LEU A 90 -8.40 -2.57 -18.40
CA LEU A 90 -9.30 -3.65 -17.99
C LEU A 90 -10.37 -3.22 -16.99
N LEU A 91 -10.05 -2.24 -16.15
CA LEU A 91 -11.01 -1.59 -15.27
C LEU A 91 -11.42 -0.25 -15.87
N LYS A 92 -12.71 0.06 -15.78
CA LYS A 92 -13.18 1.40 -16.07
C LYS A 92 -12.48 2.37 -15.12
N ARG A 93 -12.04 3.51 -15.67
CA ARG A 93 -11.40 4.58 -14.91
C ARG A 93 -12.22 5.00 -13.67
N GLN A 94 -13.55 5.00 -13.77
CA GLN A 94 -14.45 5.29 -12.65
C GLN A 94 -14.32 4.29 -11.50
N ASP A 95 -14.17 2.99 -11.80
CA ASP A 95 -14.03 1.95 -10.77
C ASP A 95 -12.67 2.06 -10.07
N VAL A 96 -11.60 2.35 -10.83
CA VAL A 96 -10.25 2.57 -10.26
C VAL A 96 -10.24 3.80 -9.36
N LEU A 97 -10.91 4.89 -9.78
CA LEU A 97 -11.06 6.09 -8.97
C LEU A 97 -11.85 5.82 -7.69
N ALA A 98 -12.96 5.07 -7.78
CA ALA A 98 -13.76 4.69 -6.63
C ALA A 98 -12.96 3.81 -5.65
N LEU A 99 -12.18 2.85 -6.15
CA LEU A 99 -11.28 2.02 -5.34
C LEU A 99 -10.20 2.86 -4.65
N GLY A 100 -9.57 3.79 -5.38
CA GLY A 100 -8.56 4.68 -4.83
C GLY A 100 -9.12 5.60 -3.75
N ALA A 101 -10.25 6.26 -4.04
CA ALA A 101 -10.94 7.14 -3.09
C ALA A 101 -11.44 6.36 -1.86
N GLY A 102 -12.03 5.18 -2.07
CA GLY A 102 -12.46 4.29 -1.00
C GLY A 102 -11.30 3.86 -0.10
N GLY A 103 -10.15 3.52 -0.69
CA GLY A 103 -8.92 3.24 0.05
C GLY A 103 -8.48 4.43 0.91
N VAL A 104 -8.45 5.64 0.36
CA VAL A 104 -8.12 6.85 1.12
C VAL A 104 -9.06 7.04 2.31
N VAL A 105 -10.37 6.94 2.09
CA VAL A 105 -11.37 7.09 3.16
C VAL A 105 -11.17 6.05 4.24
N VAL A 106 -11.07 4.76 3.88
CA VAL A 106 -10.83 3.66 4.83
C VAL A 106 -9.54 3.88 5.62
N GLY A 107 -8.46 4.28 4.95
CA GLY A 107 -7.19 4.52 5.60
C GLY A 107 -7.20 5.71 6.56
N VAL A 108 -7.95 6.78 6.23
CA VAL A 108 -8.17 7.92 7.15
C VAL A 108 -8.99 7.46 8.37
N PHE A 109 -10.06 6.70 8.19
CA PHE A 109 -10.83 6.15 9.30
C PHE A 109 -9.99 5.25 10.21
N LEU A 110 -9.14 4.39 9.64
CA LEU A 110 -8.19 3.57 10.38
C LEU A 110 -7.15 4.41 11.14
N GLY A 111 -6.68 5.51 10.55
CA GLY A 111 -5.75 6.43 11.21
C GLY A 111 -6.36 7.22 12.36
N LEU A 112 -7.67 7.46 12.34
CA LEU A 112 -8.42 8.17 13.38
C LEU A 112 -8.88 7.28 14.54
N LEU A 113 -8.80 5.96 14.39
CA LEU A 113 -9.18 4.97 15.42
C LEU A 113 -8.10 4.78 16.52
N LEU A 114 -7.11 5.67 16.60
CA LEU A 114 -6.00 5.65 17.57
C LEU A 114 -6.21 6.64 18.72
#